data_AF-A0A2E6PN36-F1
#
_entry.id   AF-A0A2E6PN36-F1
#
_cell.length_a   1.000
_cell.length_b   1.000
_cell.length_c   1.000
_cell.angle_alpha   90.00
_cell.angle_beta   90.00
_cell.angle_gamma   90.00
#
_symmetry.space_group_name_H-M   'P 1'
#
loop_
_entity.id
_entity.type
_entity.pdbx_description
1 polymer ?
#
loop_
_entity_poly.entity_id
_entity_poly.type
_entity_poly.pdbx_seq_one_letter_code
_entity_poly.pdbx_strand_id
1 'polypeptide(L)' 'MEQEKLKSAQKLGVIVAVALIVLAALEYVVAIAMDSGNLPYMLIMNVVDAALIIYYFMHVAHLWRGGHE' A
#
# COMPACT_ATOMS: atom_id res chain seq x y z
N MET A 1 26.94 -4.43 8.80
CA MET A 1 25.95 -3.39 9.15
C MET A 1 25.08 -2.97 7.96
N GLU A 2 25.63 -2.66 6.77
CA GLU A 2 24.84 -2.25 5.60
C GLU A 2 23.93 -3.36 5.03
N GLN A 3 24.45 -4.59 4.94
CA GLN A 3 23.70 -5.78 4.50
C GLN A 3 22.45 -6.09 5.36
N GLU A 4 22.48 -5.76 6.65
CA GLU A 4 21.36 -6.02 7.57
C GLU A 4 20.24 -4.99 7.43
N LYS A 5 20.60 -3.74 7.09
CA LYS A 5 19.63 -2.67 6.77
C LYS A 5 18.90 -2.97 5.47
N LEU A 6 19.62 -3.44 4.44
CA LEU A 6 19.04 -3.84 3.16
C LEU A 6 18.06 -5.02 3.31
N LYS A 7 18.44 -6.05 4.09
CA LYS A 7 17.53 -7.17 4.41
C LYS A 7 16.31 -6.74 5.19
N SER A 8 16.44 -5.79 6.12
CA SER A 8 15.31 -5.28 6.91
C SER A 8 14.35 -4.45 6.05
N ALA A 9 14.87 -3.63 5.15
CA ALA A 9 14.05 -2.87 4.20
C ALA A 9 13.28 -3.79 3.23
N GLN A 10 13.94 -4.85 2.73
CA GLN A 10 13.27 -5.86 1.90
C GLN A 10 12.17 -6.60 2.66
N LYS A 11 12.40 -6.96 3.93
CA LYS A 11 11.38 -7.59 4.78
C LYS A 11 10.17 -6.68 5.01
N LEU A 12 10.39 -5.38 5.25
CA LEU A 12 9.30 -4.42 5.41
C LEU A 12 8.45 -4.33 4.14
N GLY A 13 9.09 -4.21 2.97
CA GLY A 13 8.39 -4.21 1.68
C GLY A 13 7.55 -5.47 1.46
N VAL A 14 8.10 -6.65 1.77
CA VAL A 14 7.34 -7.91 1.65
C VAL A 14 6.15 -7.98 2.62
N ILE A 15 6.31 -7.51 3.86
CA ILE A 15 5.22 -7.47 4.83
C ILE A 15 4.09 -6.55 4.34
N VAL A 16 4.44 -5.37 3.82
CA VAL A 16 3.45 -4.42 3.27
C VAL A 16 2.80 -4.97 2.00
N ALA A 17 3.55 -5.65 1.13
CA ALA A 17 2.97 -6.33 -0.05
C ALA A 17 1.91 -7.37 0.37
N VAL A 18 2.21 -8.20 1.37
CA VAL A 18 1.27 -9.19 1.89
C VAL A 18 0.05 -8.50 2.51
N ALA A 19 0.24 -7.40 3.25
CA ALA A 19 -0.87 -6.62 3.80
C ALA A 19 -1.78 -6.04 2.71
N LEU A 20 -1.21 -5.49 1.63
CA LEU A 20 -1.97 -4.98 0.47
C LEU A 20 -2.76 -6.10 -0.23
N ILE A 21 -2.17 -7.29 -0.38
CA ILE A 21 -2.87 -8.45 -0.95
C ILE A 21 -4.08 -8.82 -0.09
N VAL A 22 -3.93 -8.82 1.25
CA VAL A 22 -5.03 -9.10 2.17
C VAL A 22 -6.10 -8.02 2.09
N LEU A 23 -5.72 -6.73 2.01
CA LEU A 23 -6.67 -5.63 1.89
C LEU A 23 -7.48 -5.74 0.60
N ALA A 24 -6.82 -6.00 -0.52
CA ALA A 24 -7.46 -6.19 -1.82
C ALA A 24 -8.41 -7.40 -1.82
N ALA A 25 -8.04 -8.50 -1.14
CA ALA A 25 -8.92 -9.65 -0.99
C ALA A 25 -10.19 -9.31 -0.18
N LEU A 26 -10.06 -8.55 0.91
CA LEU A 26 -11.20 -8.06 1.68
C LEU A 26 -12.08 -7.13 0.85
N GLU A 27 -11.47 -6.25 0.06
CA GLU A 27 -12.21 -5.36 -0.82
C GLU A 27 -13.01 -6.12 -1.88
N TYR A 28 -12.42 -7.17 -2.46
CA TYR A 28 -13.13 -8.08 -3.35
C TYR A 28 -14.32 -8.75 -2.66
N VAL A 29 -14.15 -9.23 -1.41
CA VAL A 29 -15.23 -9.84 -0.63
C VAL A 29 -16.35 -8.84 -0.33
N VAL A 30 -16.02 -7.59 0.01
CA VAL A 30 -17.02 -6.52 0.22
C VAL A 30 -17.75 -6.19 -1.08
N ALA A 31 -17.04 -6.15 -2.20
CA ALA A 31 -17.61 -5.87 -3.51
C ALA A 31 -18.64 -6.92 -3.93
N ILE A 32 -18.38 -8.21 -3.66
CA ILE A 32 -19.34 -9.29 -3.96
C ILE A 32 -20.49 -9.38 -2.95
N ALA A 33 -20.28 -8.97 -1.69
CA ALA A 33 -21.27 -9.09 -0.63
C ALA A 33 -22.29 -7.94 -0.62
N MET A 34 -22.00 -6.83 -1.30
CA MET A 34 -22.84 -5.64 -1.35
C MET A 34 -23.31 -5.35 -2.79
N ASP A 35 -24.57 -5.69 -3.10
CA ASP A 35 -25.17 -5.48 -4.42
C ASP A 35 -25.46 -4.00 -4.77
N SER A 36 -25.54 -3.11 -3.79
CA SER A 36 -25.75 -1.67 -4.01
C SER A 36 -25.17 -0.81 -2.89
N GLY A 37 -24.62 0.37 -3.24
CA GLY A 37 -24.07 1.32 -2.28
C GLY A 37 -22.64 1.04 -1.77
N ASN A 38 -21.90 0.12 -2.40
CA ASN A 38 -20.51 -0.21 -2.03
C ASN A 38 -19.48 0.83 -2.50
N LEU A 39 -19.84 1.66 -3.48
CA LEU A 39 -18.98 2.62 -4.17
C LEU A 39 -18.20 3.56 -3.23
N PRO A 40 -18.80 4.23 -2.23
CA PRO A 40 -18.04 5.07 -1.29
C PRO A 40 -17.07 4.27 -0.41
N TYR A 41 -17.41 3.03 -0.04
CA TYR A 41 -16.53 2.18 0.76
C TYR A 41 -15.31 1.69 -0.04
N MET A 42 -15.53 1.27 -1.29
CA MET A 42 -14.45 0.90 -2.21
C MET A 42 -13.55 2.09 -2.54
N LEU A 43 -14.11 3.29 -2.68
CA LEU A 43 -13.31 4.50 -2.90
C LEU A 43 -12.32 4.73 -1.75
N ILE A 44 -12.80 4.63 -0.51
CA ILE A 44 -11.95 4.85 0.68
C ILE A 44 -10.87 3.76 0.78
N MET A 45 -11.23 2.49 0.57
CA MET A 45 -10.26 1.38 0.60
C MET A 45 -9.17 1.54 -0.47
N ASN A 46 -9.55 1.83 -1.71
CA ASN A 46 -8.58 2.06 -2.80
C ASN A 46 -7.66 3.27 -2.54
N VAL A 47 -8.16 4.33 -1.91
CA VAL A 47 -7.33 5.48 -1.54
C VAL A 47 -6.29 5.08 -0.50
N VAL A 48 -6.66 4.24 0.47
CA VAL A 48 -5.73 3.72 1.49
C VAL A 48 -4.68 2.82 0.84
N ASP A 49 -5.08 1.92 -0.05
CA ASP A 49 -4.15 1.05 -0.79
C ASP A 49 -3.18 1.86 -1.64
N ALA A 50 -3.68 2.84 -2.39
CA ALA A 50 -2.85 3.73 -3.19
C ALA A 50 -1.84 4.50 -2.31
N ALA A 51 -2.26 5.00 -1.15
CA ALA A 51 -1.37 5.70 -0.22
C ALA A 51 -0.28 4.78 0.33
N LEU A 52 -0.61 3.54 0.70
CA LEU A 52 0.36 2.53 1.16
C LEU A 52 1.35 2.17 0.06
N ILE A 53 0.89 1.99 -1.18
CA ILE A 53 1.75 1.73 -2.33
C ILE A 53 2.70 2.91 -2.58
N ILE A 54 2.18 4.14 -2.56
CA ILE A 54 2.99 5.35 -2.76
C ILE A 54 4.03 5.51 -1.66
N TYR A 55 3.68 5.23 -0.40
CA TYR A 55 4.59 5.44 0.72
C TYR A 55 5.69 4.36 0.82
N TYR A 56 5.34 3.09 0.62
CA TYR A 56 6.25 1.96 0.86
C TYR A 56 6.95 1.46 -0.41
N PHE A 57 6.31 1.53 -1.58
CA PHE A 57 6.87 0.98 -2.83
C PHE A 57 7.35 2.07 -3.78
N MET A 58 6.61 3.17 -3.91
CA MET A 58 7.11 4.29 -4.70
C MET A 58 8.10 5.10 -3.87
N HIS A 59 9.34 5.18 -4.33
CA HIS A 59 10.31 6.16 -3.80
C HIS A 59 9.90 7.63 -4.06
N VAL A 60 8.66 7.90 -4.50
CA VAL A 60 8.12 9.25 -4.72
C VAL A 60 8.12 10.06 -3.42
N ALA A 61 7.88 9.44 -2.26
CA ALA A 61 8.05 10.09 -0.96
C ALA A 61 9.51 10.54 -0.69
N HIS A 62 10.48 9.83 -1.27
CA HIS A 62 11.90 10.17 -1.18
C HIS A 62 12.29 11.25 -2.21
N LEU A 63 11.76 11.20 -3.43
CA LEU A 63 11.98 12.20 -4.48
C LEU A 63 11.41 13.57 -4.11
N TRP A 64 10.30 13.63 -3.37
CA TRP A 64 9.74 14.89 -2.87
C TRP A 64 10.67 15.61 -1.87
N ARG A 65 11.56 14.87 -1.18
CA ARG A 65 12.58 15.43 -0.28
C ARG A 65 13.89 15.80 -0.98
N GLY A 66 14.05 15.50 -2.27
CA GLY A 66 15.25 15.79 -3.05
C GLY A 66 15.25 17.14 -3.78
N GLY A 67 14.20 17.95 -3.65
CA GLY A 67 14.08 19.25 -4.33
C GLY A 67 14.84 20.41 -3.69
N HIS A 68 15.91 20.14 -2.94
CA HIS A 68 16.64 21.18 -2.21
C HIS A 68 18.15 20.99 -2.23
N GLU A 69 18.71 20.80 -3.44
CA GLU A 69 20.11 21.15 -3.78
C GLU A 69 20.16 21.72 -5.19
#